data_AF-A0A2N8NAE1-F1
#
_entry.id   AF-A0A2N8NAE1-F1
#
_cell.length_a   1.000
_cell.length_b   1.000
_cell.length_c   1.000
_cell.angle_alpha   90.00
_cell.angle_beta   90.00
_cell.angle_gamma   90.00
#
_symmetry.space_group_name_H-M   'P 1'
#
loop_
_entity.id
_entity.type
_entity.pdbx_description
1 polymer ?
#
loop_
_entity_poly.entity_id
_entity_poly.type
_entity_poly.pdbx_seq_one_letter_code
_entity_poly.pdbx_strand_id
1 'polypeptide(L)'
;MKTTNHLWALLVALFCFSAQRAAADSPLTSTTFSEAYEDVPIVKQQTPEEPTSDRVWAYLANPKNPVDVKMALINTIGWAFEGKNNCQVFLNYLKEKGICKSQRDLYQKRPGDLLLSAAYLKALDNYFEVDEAARMARKAREMHPESYTVNIICALIEAQLAMHEGVNSWGKVYQLTDAVRRNKSLKDDMRDEAKQIIFEYMDGYEHYVTDQTSDTRTGSAPKSKKTDLTQHTWSDGFDFYDVKQGADGMLLFKGGSLHEGGSCFALEPAGGEFYRLQPYPGADFPSSSVGEKGNIVRVRPYGYGVYLVVYDAQDLPVNVLAPIDDLRKTTEQQLADYYLAGEYRTRDGRTITFYPGSAINPKERKVKGLTKDGEAVRYTFGEEYDTPAPIVVLPDGSAYRVEKTDKGLTIRKTTEGEYGWSDEGQVVVRNARRTGFVSAVSWVPGDFPCAVLEPLTTGILSQFTLGELRLMRNEIYARRGLRFAGGGEMQKHFESKDWYHPEADDVSDRLTELDALNIELIRREEKRRTE
;
A
#
# COMPACT_ATOMS: atom_id res chain seq x y z
N MET A 1 31.93 14.58 53.06
CA MET A 1 31.01 15.51 53.76
C MET A 1 31.01 16.80 52.96
N LYS A 2 29.93 17.35 52.39
CA LYS A 2 28.49 17.13 52.48
C LYS A 2 27.89 17.37 51.08
N THR A 3 26.84 16.61 50.80
CA THR A 3 25.83 16.71 49.73
C THR A 3 25.11 18.06 49.66
N THR A 4 24.68 18.54 48.48
CA THR A 4 23.26 18.66 48.05
C THR A 4 23.08 19.25 46.63
N ASN A 5 21.91 18.96 46.04
CA ASN A 5 21.48 18.95 44.65
C ASN A 5 21.09 20.31 44.03
N HIS A 6 20.88 20.31 42.69
CA HIS A 6 19.76 20.87 41.87
C HIS A 6 20.31 21.33 40.49
N LEU A 7 20.16 20.58 39.38
CA LEU A 7 19.03 20.42 38.43
C LEU A 7 18.59 21.72 37.69
N TRP A 8 18.75 21.69 36.35
CA TRP A 8 18.13 22.44 35.22
C TRP A 8 18.46 23.92 34.94
N ALA A 9 18.90 24.19 33.70
CA ALA A 9 18.31 25.14 32.73
C ALA A 9 19.22 25.22 31.48
N LEU A 10 18.83 24.56 30.38
CA LEU A 10 18.20 25.16 29.19
C LEU A 10 19.21 25.69 28.15
N LEU A 11 19.50 24.78 27.20
CA LEU A 11 19.87 25.06 25.83
C LEU A 11 18.85 26.00 25.19
N VAL A 12 19.28 27.20 24.79
CA VAL A 12 18.58 28.04 23.83
C VAL A 12 19.62 28.56 22.84
N ALA A 13 19.21 28.59 21.58
CA ALA A 13 19.92 29.07 20.39
C ALA A 13 20.84 28.03 19.72
N LEU A 14 20.28 27.28 18.76
CA LEU A 14 20.45 27.58 17.33
C LEU A 14 19.77 26.47 16.51
N PHE A 15 18.59 26.74 15.98
CA PHE A 15 18.07 26.06 14.78
C PHE A 15 17.22 27.05 13.98
N CYS A 16 17.90 28.00 13.33
CA CYS A 16 17.40 28.58 12.09
C CYS A 16 18.13 27.86 10.94
N PHE A 17 17.75 26.61 10.72
CA PHE A 17 17.88 26.01 9.39
C PHE A 17 16.45 25.86 8.88
N SER A 18 16.08 26.76 7.98
CA SER A 18 14.94 26.61 7.09
C SER A 18 15.19 25.39 6.20
N ALA A 19 14.92 24.20 6.73
CA ALA A 19 14.72 23.02 5.92
C ALA A 19 13.43 23.27 5.14
N GLN A 20 13.53 23.32 3.81
CA GLN A 20 12.34 23.20 2.96
C GLN A 20 11.71 21.85 3.32
N ARG A 21 10.64 21.90 4.13
CA ARG A 21 9.79 20.75 4.42
C ARG A 21 9.17 20.33 3.09
N ALA A 22 9.58 19.19 2.55
CA ALA A 22 8.85 18.59 1.45
C ALA A 22 7.49 18.14 2.01
N ALA A 23 6.40 18.81 1.64
CA ALA A 23 5.06 18.43 2.06
C ALA A 23 4.64 17.17 1.30
N ALA A 24 4.79 16.01 1.95
CA ALA A 24 4.39 14.70 1.43
C ALA A 24 3.36 14.00 2.34
N ASP A 25 2.85 14.70 3.37
CA ASP A 25 1.92 14.16 4.35
C ASP A 25 0.46 14.45 3.95
N SER A 26 -0.53 13.86 4.62
CA SER A 26 -1.93 14.06 4.23
C SER A 26 -2.44 15.48 4.54
N PRO A 27 -3.06 16.21 3.58
CA PRO A 27 -3.76 17.48 3.84
C PRO A 27 -4.79 17.41 4.96
N LEU A 28 -5.42 16.25 5.18
CA LEU A 28 -6.45 16.07 6.20
C LEU A 28 -5.88 15.79 7.59
N THR A 29 -4.75 15.09 7.68
CA THR A 29 -4.15 14.66 8.95
C THR A 29 -3.07 15.60 9.47
N SER A 30 -2.57 16.50 8.61
CA SER A 30 -1.44 17.40 8.91
C SER A 30 -1.87 18.86 9.09
N THR A 31 -3.18 19.13 9.08
CA THR A 31 -3.76 20.46 9.32
C THR A 31 -4.52 20.50 10.65
N THR A 32 -3.80 20.60 11.77
CA THR A 32 -4.38 20.62 13.14
C THR A 32 -5.00 21.97 13.50
N PHE A 33 -5.92 22.47 12.67
CA PHE A 33 -6.52 23.80 12.85
C PHE A 33 -7.46 23.90 14.07
N SER A 34 -7.74 22.79 14.76
CA SER A 34 -8.45 22.79 16.04
C SER A 34 -7.73 23.56 17.14
N GLU A 35 -6.40 23.69 17.06
CA GLU A 35 -5.57 24.48 17.99
C GLU A 35 -6.04 25.94 18.10
N ALA A 36 -6.58 26.50 17.01
CA ALA A 36 -7.16 27.84 16.98
C ALA A 36 -8.47 27.98 17.76
N TYR A 37 -9.01 26.90 18.33
CA TYR A 37 -10.31 26.84 19.02
C TYR A 37 -10.21 26.25 20.44
N GLU A 38 -9.01 26.17 21.03
CA GLU A 38 -8.83 25.65 22.40
C GLU A 38 -9.55 26.48 23.49
N ASP A 39 -9.90 27.73 23.21
CA ASP A 39 -10.75 28.55 24.08
C ASP A 39 -12.21 28.05 24.11
N VAL A 40 -12.64 27.25 23.12
CA VAL A 40 -13.97 26.66 23.08
C VAL A 40 -13.98 25.38 23.92
N PRO A 41 -14.74 25.33 25.04
CA PRO A 41 -14.63 24.23 26.00
C PRO A 41 -14.89 22.84 25.43
N ILE A 42 -15.78 22.69 24.45
CA ILE A 42 -16.08 21.38 23.86
C ILE A 42 -14.96 20.89 22.93
N VAL A 43 -14.23 21.80 22.27
CA VAL A 43 -13.09 21.46 21.42
C VAL A 43 -11.93 21.03 22.31
N LYS A 44 -11.59 21.84 23.32
CA LYS A 44 -10.52 21.53 24.29
C LYS A 44 -10.71 20.23 25.08
N GLN A 45 -11.96 19.83 25.33
CA GLN A 45 -12.29 18.64 26.11
C GLN A 45 -12.26 17.35 25.30
N GLN A 46 -12.38 17.42 23.97
CA GLN A 46 -12.27 16.23 23.12
C GLN A 46 -10.79 15.92 22.89
N THR A 47 -10.41 14.65 22.91
CA THR A 47 -9.08 14.19 22.49
C THR A 47 -9.22 13.08 21.45
N PRO A 48 -8.19 12.83 20.61
CA PRO A 48 -8.25 11.76 19.60
C PRO A 48 -8.41 10.34 20.17
N GLU A 49 -7.94 10.12 21.41
CA GLU A 49 -7.91 8.81 22.09
C GLU A 49 -9.22 8.48 22.81
N GLU A 50 -10.04 9.48 23.13
CA GLU A 50 -11.29 9.28 23.86
C GLU A 50 -12.48 9.01 22.93
N PRO A 51 -13.33 8.01 23.24
CA PRO A 51 -14.57 7.78 22.53
C PRO A 51 -15.44 9.04 22.52
N THR A 52 -15.91 9.43 21.33
CA THR A 52 -16.73 10.63 21.18
C THR A 52 -18.06 10.50 21.91
N SER A 53 -18.34 11.46 22.81
CA SER A 53 -19.52 11.44 23.68
C SER A 53 -20.80 11.94 23.00
N ASP A 54 -21.97 11.58 23.56
CA ASP A 54 -23.29 12.09 23.14
C ASP A 54 -23.36 13.63 23.12
N ARG A 55 -22.62 14.30 24.01
CA ARG A 55 -22.53 15.76 24.07
C ARG A 55 -21.87 16.34 22.81
N VAL A 56 -20.84 15.68 22.29
CA VAL A 56 -20.14 16.08 21.06
C VAL A 56 -21.04 15.87 19.84
N TRP A 57 -21.73 14.73 19.75
CA TRP A 57 -22.69 14.48 18.68
C TRP A 57 -23.87 15.46 18.69
N ALA A 58 -24.38 15.81 19.87
CA ALA A 58 -25.39 16.86 20.02
C ALA A 58 -24.90 18.22 19.54
N TYR A 59 -23.63 18.54 19.78
CA TYR A 59 -23.03 19.79 19.32
C TYR A 59 -22.91 19.84 17.80
N LEU A 60 -22.40 18.78 17.16
CA LEU A 60 -22.30 18.71 15.70
C LEU A 60 -23.67 18.79 15.01
N ALA A 61 -24.68 18.15 15.60
CA ALA A 61 -26.03 18.08 15.04
C ALA A 61 -26.86 19.37 15.19
N ASN A 62 -26.47 20.31 16.07
CA ASN A 62 -27.24 21.52 16.33
C ASN A 62 -26.97 22.59 15.25
N PRO A 63 -27.98 23.03 14.47
CA PRO A 63 -27.79 23.99 13.38
C PRO A 63 -27.47 25.42 13.85
N LYS A 64 -27.60 25.72 15.15
CA LYS A 64 -27.23 27.03 15.71
C LYS A 64 -25.75 27.15 16.02
N ASN A 65 -25.01 26.03 16.07
CA ASN A 65 -23.60 26.05 16.40
C ASN A 65 -22.77 26.46 15.17
N PRO A 66 -21.71 27.27 15.35
CA PRO A 66 -20.86 27.72 14.25
C PRO A 66 -20.22 26.56 13.48
N VAL A 67 -20.18 26.66 12.16
CA VAL A 67 -19.67 25.60 11.27
C VAL A 67 -18.17 25.36 11.48
N ASP A 68 -17.39 26.42 11.66
CA ASP A 68 -15.95 26.36 11.93
C ASP A 68 -15.64 25.62 13.23
N VAL A 69 -16.39 25.89 14.30
CA VAL A 69 -16.24 25.17 15.57
C VAL A 69 -16.63 23.69 15.45
N LYS A 70 -17.63 23.36 14.62
CA LYS A 70 -17.95 21.95 14.32
C LYS A 70 -16.79 21.25 13.60
N MET A 71 -16.20 21.91 12.61
CA MET A 71 -15.07 21.35 11.87
C MET A 71 -13.82 21.22 12.74
N ALA A 72 -13.56 22.19 13.63
CA ALA A 72 -12.48 22.12 14.61
C ALA A 72 -12.68 20.98 15.61
N LEU A 73 -13.92 20.76 16.06
CA LEU A 73 -14.26 19.63 16.93
C LEU A 73 -14.01 18.29 16.22
N ILE A 74 -14.35 18.18 14.94
CA ILE A 74 -14.05 16.99 14.12
C ILE A 74 -12.54 16.80 13.90
N ASN A 75 -11.80 17.88 13.64
CA ASN A 75 -10.35 17.85 13.54
C ASN A 75 -9.71 17.34 14.85
N THR A 76 -10.32 17.62 16.01
CA THR A 76 -9.92 17.10 17.33
C THR A 76 -10.30 15.63 17.56
N ILE A 77 -11.47 15.19 17.08
CA ILE A 77 -11.82 13.75 17.04
C ILE A 77 -10.75 12.98 16.24
N GLY A 78 -10.23 13.61 15.19
CA GLY A 78 -9.05 13.18 14.47
C GLY A 78 -9.20 11.83 13.78
N TRP A 79 -8.07 11.24 13.44
CA TRP A 79 -7.94 9.99 12.69
C TRP A 79 -7.14 8.96 13.51
N ALA A 80 -7.06 7.73 13.02
CA ALA A 80 -6.16 6.69 13.52
C ALA A 80 -5.69 5.83 12.35
N PHE A 81 -4.45 5.33 12.40
CA PHE A 81 -3.88 4.53 11.31
C PHE A 81 -4.71 3.28 10.98
N GLU A 82 -5.24 2.60 12.01
CA GLU A 82 -6.12 1.43 11.87
C GLU A 82 -7.54 1.80 11.39
N GLY A 83 -7.81 3.08 11.12
CA GLY A 83 -9.11 3.62 10.79
C GLY A 83 -10.00 3.90 12.02
N LYS A 84 -11.04 4.71 11.81
CA LYS A 84 -12.11 4.98 12.78
C LYS A 84 -13.49 4.74 12.14
N ASN A 85 -14.56 4.85 12.92
CA ASN A 85 -15.95 4.68 12.44
C ASN A 85 -16.88 5.83 12.87
N ASN A 86 -16.32 6.99 13.19
CA ASN A 86 -17.04 8.12 13.77
C ASN A 86 -18.15 8.65 12.87
N CYS A 87 -17.98 8.63 11.54
CA CYS A 87 -19.04 8.98 10.61
C CYS A 87 -20.25 8.07 10.79
N GLN A 88 -20.05 6.75 10.87
CA GLN A 88 -21.14 5.81 11.07
C GLN A 88 -21.81 6.00 12.44
N VAL A 89 -21.02 6.23 13.50
CA VAL A 89 -21.54 6.53 14.84
C VAL A 89 -22.37 7.82 14.83
N PHE A 90 -21.89 8.87 14.18
CA PHE A 90 -22.61 10.13 14.04
C PHE A 90 -23.92 9.96 13.23
N LEU A 91 -23.90 9.22 12.12
CA LEU A 91 -25.10 8.92 11.34
C LEU A 91 -26.15 8.14 12.16
N ASN A 92 -25.71 7.20 13.00
CA ASN A 92 -26.58 6.48 13.93
C ASN A 92 -27.20 7.43 14.96
N TYR A 93 -26.40 8.32 15.56
CA TYR A 93 -26.87 9.34 16.49
C TYR A 93 -27.97 10.22 15.85
N LEU A 94 -27.75 10.71 14.61
CA LEU A 94 -28.73 11.52 13.90
C LEU A 94 -30.05 10.77 13.66
N LYS A 95 -29.97 9.46 13.40
CA LYS A 95 -31.13 8.59 13.22
C LYS A 95 -31.89 8.40 14.53
N GLU A 96 -31.19 8.08 15.61
CA GLU A 96 -31.77 7.87 16.94
C GLU A 96 -32.46 9.11 17.49
N LYS A 97 -31.89 10.30 17.28
CA LYS A 97 -32.52 11.58 17.69
C LYS A 97 -33.61 12.06 16.72
N GLY A 98 -33.95 11.28 15.68
CA GLY A 98 -34.97 11.63 14.70
C GLY A 98 -34.59 12.82 13.79
N ILE A 99 -33.29 13.18 13.75
CA ILE A 99 -32.76 14.28 12.94
C ILE A 99 -32.67 13.85 11.48
N CYS A 100 -32.28 12.62 11.17
CA CYS A 100 -32.32 12.08 9.80
C CYS A 100 -32.99 10.71 9.79
N LYS A 101 -33.90 10.45 8.83
CA LYS A 101 -34.48 9.11 8.66
C LYS A 101 -33.56 8.20 7.85
N SER A 102 -32.73 8.79 6.99
CA SER A 102 -31.71 8.12 6.19
C SER A 102 -30.57 9.08 5.85
N GLN A 103 -29.42 8.54 5.42
CA GLN A 103 -28.29 9.35 4.93
C GLN A 103 -28.71 10.25 3.75
N ARG A 104 -29.68 9.83 2.91
CA ARG A 104 -30.23 10.65 1.81
C ARG A 104 -30.86 11.95 2.28
N ASP A 105 -31.39 12.02 3.52
CA ASP A 105 -31.96 13.27 4.04
C ASP A 105 -30.90 14.36 4.20
N LEU A 106 -29.63 13.99 4.45
CA LEU A 106 -28.51 14.95 4.52
C LEU A 106 -28.27 15.66 3.19
N TYR A 107 -28.52 14.99 2.06
CA TYR A 107 -28.28 15.52 0.71
C TYR A 107 -29.38 16.46 0.20
N GLN A 108 -30.55 16.46 0.84
CA GLN A 108 -31.77 17.06 0.25
C GLN A 108 -32.59 17.93 1.21
N LYS A 109 -32.56 17.65 2.52
CA LYS A 109 -33.54 18.18 3.48
C LYS A 109 -32.92 18.80 4.73
N ARG A 110 -31.60 18.84 4.83
CA ARG A 110 -30.88 19.29 6.02
C ARG A 110 -29.87 20.39 5.68
N PRO A 111 -29.47 21.21 6.66
CA PRO A 111 -28.38 22.16 6.48
C PRO A 111 -27.09 21.48 5.99
N GLY A 112 -26.40 22.09 5.03
CA GLY A 112 -25.19 21.52 4.41
C GLY A 112 -24.00 21.36 5.37
N ASP A 113 -23.95 22.06 6.50
CA ASP A 113 -22.93 21.89 7.55
C ASP A 113 -23.02 20.51 8.25
N LEU A 114 -24.23 19.94 8.32
CA LEU A 114 -24.49 18.59 8.83
C LEU A 114 -23.96 17.53 7.85
N LEU A 115 -24.13 17.76 6.55
CA LEU A 115 -23.55 16.92 5.50
C LEU A 115 -22.02 17.05 5.46
N LEU A 116 -21.49 18.27 5.63
CA LEU A 116 -20.05 18.52 5.75
C LEU A 116 -19.45 17.83 6.97
N SER A 117 -20.13 17.85 8.12
CA SER A 117 -19.68 17.17 9.33
C SER A 117 -19.53 15.66 9.10
N ALA A 118 -20.54 15.04 8.47
CA ALA A 118 -20.46 13.64 8.09
C ALA A 118 -19.37 13.38 7.04
N ALA A 119 -19.18 14.29 6.08
CA ALA A 119 -18.13 14.18 5.07
C ALA A 119 -16.74 14.20 5.68
N TYR A 120 -16.48 15.15 6.60
CA TYR A 120 -15.17 15.32 7.19
C TYR A 120 -14.83 14.21 8.19
N LEU A 121 -15.80 13.79 9.02
CA LEU A 121 -15.66 12.59 9.85
C LEU A 121 -15.33 11.36 9.00
N LYS A 122 -16.00 11.20 7.87
CA LYS A 122 -15.74 10.07 6.96
C LYS A 122 -14.35 10.14 6.35
N ALA A 123 -13.90 11.33 5.99
CA ALA A 123 -12.57 11.54 5.44
C ALA A 123 -11.48 11.22 6.49
N LEU A 124 -11.72 11.50 7.77
CA LEU A 124 -10.78 11.19 8.86
C LEU A 124 -10.89 9.74 9.37
N ASP A 125 -12.05 9.10 9.21
CA ASP A 125 -12.25 7.68 9.51
C ASP A 125 -11.35 6.79 8.65
N ASN A 126 -11.17 7.15 7.37
CA ASN A 126 -10.22 6.53 6.46
C ASN A 126 -9.70 7.56 5.45
N TYR A 127 -8.61 8.24 5.79
CA TYR A 127 -8.04 9.27 4.92
C TYR A 127 -7.34 8.71 3.68
N PHE A 128 -7.15 7.38 3.61
CA PHE A 128 -6.72 6.67 2.41
C PHE A 128 -7.86 6.51 1.38
N GLU A 129 -9.14 6.58 1.80
CA GLU A 129 -10.33 6.44 0.94
C GLU A 129 -11.30 7.61 1.10
N VAL A 130 -11.10 8.68 0.33
CA VAL A 130 -11.86 9.93 0.51
C VAL A 130 -12.87 10.24 -0.60
N ASP A 131 -13.12 9.33 -1.55
CA ASP A 131 -14.04 9.57 -2.69
C ASP A 131 -15.48 9.89 -2.28
N GLU A 132 -16.06 9.09 -1.39
CA GLU A 132 -17.42 9.33 -0.91
C GLU A 132 -17.48 10.57 -0.02
N ALA A 133 -16.47 10.79 0.83
CA ALA A 133 -16.33 12.00 1.63
C ALA A 133 -16.26 13.25 0.75
N ALA A 134 -15.49 13.22 -0.34
CA ALA A 134 -15.39 14.31 -1.29
C ALA A 134 -16.72 14.56 -2.03
N ARG A 135 -17.47 13.51 -2.41
CA ARG A 135 -18.82 13.68 -2.98
C ARG A 135 -19.76 14.36 -1.99
N MET A 136 -19.72 13.96 -0.72
CA MET A 136 -20.51 14.59 0.35
C MET A 136 -20.11 16.05 0.55
N ALA A 137 -18.80 16.33 0.61
CA ALA A 137 -18.27 17.68 0.81
C ALA A 137 -18.59 18.61 -0.36
N ARG A 138 -18.45 18.14 -1.61
CA ARG A 138 -18.88 18.88 -2.81
C ARG A 138 -20.36 19.23 -2.74
N LYS A 139 -21.19 18.29 -2.30
CA LYS A 139 -22.62 18.56 -2.13
C LYS A 139 -22.88 19.57 -1.02
N ALA A 140 -22.17 19.49 0.09
CA ALA A 140 -22.26 20.48 1.16
C ALA A 140 -21.84 21.88 0.66
N ARG A 141 -20.79 21.97 -0.17
CA ARG A 141 -20.36 23.21 -0.85
C ARG A 141 -21.41 23.75 -1.81
N GLU A 142 -22.14 22.92 -2.55
CA GLU A 142 -23.28 23.38 -3.37
C GLU A 142 -24.42 23.96 -2.53
N MET A 143 -24.60 23.49 -1.30
CA MET A 143 -25.68 23.93 -0.41
C MET A 143 -25.34 25.23 0.33
N HIS A 144 -24.05 25.47 0.58
CA HIS A 144 -23.52 26.66 1.26
C HIS A 144 -22.28 27.22 0.53
N PRO A 145 -22.43 27.64 -0.74
CA PRO A 145 -21.30 28.05 -1.57
C PRO A 145 -20.60 29.32 -1.05
N GLU A 146 -21.29 30.13 -0.25
CA GLU A 146 -20.78 31.36 0.33
C GLU A 146 -19.87 31.15 1.54
N SER A 147 -19.93 30.01 2.24
CA SER A 147 -19.18 29.80 3.49
C SER A 147 -17.70 29.53 3.22
N TYR A 148 -16.81 30.30 3.84
CA TYR A 148 -15.37 30.04 3.76
C TYR A 148 -15.02 28.65 4.33
N THR A 149 -15.55 28.33 5.50
CA THR A 149 -15.34 27.05 6.20
C THR A 149 -15.74 25.87 5.33
N VAL A 150 -16.92 25.92 4.72
CA VAL A 150 -17.40 24.81 3.86
C VAL A 150 -16.48 24.63 2.66
N ASN A 151 -16.04 25.74 2.04
CA ASN A 151 -15.15 25.70 0.89
C ASN A 151 -13.76 25.15 1.24
N ILE A 152 -13.15 25.58 2.36
CA ILE A 152 -11.80 25.14 2.73
C ILE A 152 -11.78 23.68 3.19
N ILE A 153 -12.77 23.21 3.95
CA ILE A 153 -12.85 21.80 4.34
C ILE A 153 -13.11 20.91 3.11
N CYS A 154 -13.99 21.33 2.21
CA CYS A 154 -14.16 20.63 0.93
C CYS A 154 -12.86 20.60 0.13
N ALA A 155 -12.11 21.71 0.08
CA ALA A 155 -10.83 21.78 -0.60
C ALA A 155 -9.78 20.88 0.03
N LEU A 156 -9.73 20.74 1.36
CA LEU A 156 -8.82 19.81 2.05
C LEU A 156 -9.13 18.34 1.72
N ILE A 157 -10.42 17.98 1.66
CA ILE A 157 -10.84 16.62 1.26
C ILE A 157 -10.53 16.38 -0.23
N GLU A 158 -10.73 17.37 -1.09
CA GLU A 158 -10.35 17.29 -2.52
C GLU A 158 -8.83 17.29 -2.71
N ALA A 159 -8.08 17.96 -1.84
CA ALA A 159 -6.63 17.97 -1.83
C ALA A 159 -6.08 16.61 -1.41
N GLN A 160 -6.71 15.92 -0.45
CA GLN A 160 -6.40 14.53 -0.16
C GLN A 160 -6.59 13.63 -1.39
N LEU A 161 -7.72 13.78 -2.11
CA LEU A 161 -7.93 13.06 -3.37
C LEU A 161 -6.83 13.36 -4.40
N ALA A 162 -6.48 14.64 -4.59
CA ALA A 162 -5.42 15.04 -5.52
C ALA A 162 -4.05 14.50 -5.10
N MET A 163 -3.79 14.37 -3.80
CA MET A 163 -2.57 13.77 -3.28
C MET A 163 -2.46 12.29 -3.65
N HIS A 164 -3.58 11.53 -3.59
CA HIS A 164 -3.64 10.12 -4.01
C HIS A 164 -3.39 9.91 -5.52
N GLU A 165 -3.51 10.98 -6.32
CA GLU A 165 -3.17 10.94 -7.75
C GLU A 165 -1.64 10.91 -7.99
N GLY A 166 -0.82 11.26 -6.98
CA GLY A 166 0.64 11.22 -7.00
C GLY A 166 1.30 12.59 -7.24
N VAL A 167 2.64 12.63 -7.28
CA VAL A 167 3.44 13.88 -7.30
C VAL A 167 3.09 14.86 -8.43
N ASN A 168 2.62 14.35 -9.57
CA ASN A 168 2.18 15.17 -10.71
C ASN A 168 0.91 15.98 -10.40
N SER A 169 0.12 15.58 -9.41
CA SER A 169 -1.07 16.27 -8.94
C SER A 169 -0.81 17.05 -7.64
N TRP A 170 0.42 17.10 -7.13
CA TRP A 170 0.73 17.86 -5.91
C TRP A 170 0.60 19.39 -6.12
N GLY A 171 0.81 19.89 -7.35
CA GLY A 171 0.45 21.27 -7.67
C GLY A 171 -1.06 21.54 -7.52
N LYS A 172 -1.91 20.54 -7.79
CA LYS A 172 -3.36 20.62 -7.60
C LYS A 172 -3.76 20.63 -6.12
N VAL A 173 -3.00 19.93 -5.25
CA VAL A 173 -3.17 19.96 -3.78
C VAL A 173 -3.08 21.41 -3.26
N TYR A 174 -2.04 22.15 -3.68
CA TYR A 174 -1.91 23.58 -3.40
C TYR A 174 -3.07 24.39 -4.02
N GLN A 175 -3.30 24.24 -5.33
CA GLN A 175 -4.26 25.07 -6.07
C GLN A 175 -5.69 24.99 -5.51
N LEU A 176 -6.12 23.82 -5.03
CA LEU A 176 -7.46 23.63 -4.48
C LEU A 176 -7.71 24.50 -3.24
N THR A 177 -6.75 24.56 -2.32
CA THR A 177 -6.88 25.36 -1.09
C THR A 177 -6.53 26.82 -1.33
N ASP A 178 -5.55 27.10 -2.19
CA ASP A 178 -5.17 28.46 -2.60
C ASP A 178 -6.33 29.19 -3.31
N ALA A 179 -7.12 28.48 -4.13
CA ALA A 179 -8.33 29.03 -4.75
C ALA A 179 -9.35 29.56 -3.72
N VAL A 180 -9.45 28.91 -2.54
CA VAL A 180 -10.36 29.34 -1.47
C VAL A 180 -9.89 30.65 -0.83
N ARG A 181 -8.60 30.79 -0.46
CA ARG A 181 -8.08 32.05 0.12
C ARG A 181 -8.09 33.23 -0.84
N ARG A 182 -7.98 32.97 -2.15
CA ARG A 182 -8.06 34.00 -3.20
C ARG A 182 -9.49 34.45 -3.46
N ASN A 183 -10.49 33.64 -3.14
CA ASN A 183 -11.88 34.00 -3.32
C ASN A 183 -12.38 34.97 -2.23
N LYS A 184 -12.29 36.28 -2.52
CA LYS A 184 -12.73 37.35 -1.62
C LYS A 184 -14.26 37.52 -1.52
N SER A 185 -15.04 36.74 -2.26
CA SER A 185 -16.51 36.77 -2.19
C SER A 185 -17.10 35.85 -1.12
N LEU A 186 -16.28 34.95 -0.55
CA LEU A 186 -16.71 34.05 0.51
C LEU A 186 -16.97 34.85 1.80
N LYS A 187 -18.05 34.47 2.49
CA LYS A 187 -18.32 34.90 3.86
C LYS A 187 -17.22 34.34 4.75
N ASP A 188 -16.51 35.24 5.41
CA ASP A 188 -15.48 34.89 6.35
C ASP A 188 -16.09 34.35 7.67
N ASP A 189 -16.18 33.03 7.77
CA ASP A 189 -16.78 32.33 8.91
C ASP A 189 -15.85 31.31 9.58
N MET A 190 -14.52 31.47 9.40
CA MET A 190 -13.46 30.69 10.04
C MET A 190 -12.44 31.63 10.69
N ARG A 191 -11.91 31.29 11.87
CA ARG A 191 -10.86 32.09 12.54
C ARG A 191 -9.60 32.25 11.70
N ASP A 192 -8.95 33.41 11.79
CA ASP A 192 -7.73 33.70 11.04
C ASP A 192 -6.57 32.80 11.45
N GLU A 193 -6.45 32.46 12.74
CA GLU A 193 -5.45 31.52 13.23
C GLU A 193 -5.65 30.12 12.64
N ALA A 194 -6.90 29.68 12.46
CA ALA A 194 -7.20 28.39 11.84
C ALA A 194 -6.81 28.38 10.36
N LYS A 195 -7.07 29.47 9.63
CA LYS A 195 -6.62 29.63 8.25
C LYS A 195 -5.09 29.60 8.16
N GLN A 196 -4.41 30.27 9.08
CA GLN A 196 -2.95 30.30 9.14
C GLN A 196 -2.38 28.89 9.31
N ILE A 197 -2.91 28.09 10.24
CA ILE A 197 -2.48 26.69 10.45
C ILE A 197 -2.68 25.86 9.17
N ILE A 198 -3.85 25.99 8.53
CA ILE A 198 -4.13 25.28 7.27
C ILE A 198 -3.11 25.65 6.19
N PHE A 199 -2.89 26.95 5.94
CA PHE A 199 -2.01 27.38 4.87
C PHE A 199 -0.53 27.20 5.18
N GLU A 200 -0.10 27.22 6.44
CA GLU A 200 1.28 26.90 6.82
C GLU A 200 1.66 25.49 6.32
N TYR A 201 0.72 24.54 6.37
CA TYR A 201 0.89 23.22 5.79
C TYR A 201 0.71 23.22 4.26
N MET A 202 -0.41 23.77 3.77
CA MET A 202 -0.78 23.67 2.35
C MET A 202 0.16 24.44 1.42
N ASP A 203 0.78 25.53 1.87
CA ASP A 203 1.78 26.30 1.10
C ASP A 203 3.07 25.49 0.86
N GLY A 204 3.32 24.44 1.65
CA GLY A 204 4.39 23.48 1.38
C GLY A 204 4.22 22.72 0.06
N TYR A 205 3.05 22.79 -0.58
CA TYR A 205 2.82 22.22 -1.91
C TYR A 205 3.03 23.23 -3.06
N GLU A 206 3.35 24.50 -2.77
CA GLU A 206 3.44 25.57 -3.77
C GLU A 206 4.50 25.30 -4.83
N HIS A 207 5.65 24.72 -4.46
CA HIS A 207 6.74 24.45 -5.41
C HIS A 207 6.42 23.35 -6.43
N TYR A 208 5.31 22.62 -6.26
CA TYR A 208 4.78 21.68 -7.25
C TYR A 208 3.90 22.38 -8.30
N VAL A 209 3.63 23.67 -8.15
CA VAL A 209 2.92 24.48 -9.15
C VAL A 209 3.90 24.89 -10.25
N THR A 210 3.95 24.11 -11.33
CA THR A 210 4.67 24.54 -12.55
C THR A 210 3.79 25.48 -13.37
N ASP A 211 4.34 26.63 -13.75
CA ASP A 211 3.67 27.64 -14.59
C ASP A 211 3.15 27.02 -15.89
N GLN A 212 1.83 27.08 -16.13
CA GLN A 212 1.21 26.62 -17.36
C GLN A 212 1.27 27.64 -18.52
N THR A 213 2.21 28.59 -18.50
CA THR A 213 2.37 29.57 -19.59
C THR A 213 3.82 29.72 -20.04
N SER A 214 4.10 29.22 -21.24
CA SER A 214 5.33 29.33 -22.06
C SER A 214 6.65 28.82 -21.44
N ASP A 215 7.16 27.69 -21.94
CA ASP A 215 8.33 27.80 -22.84
C ASP A 215 8.51 26.52 -23.66
N THR A 216 8.38 26.68 -24.97
CA THR A 216 9.15 25.96 -25.97
C THR A 216 10.64 26.04 -25.62
N ARG A 217 11.14 25.08 -24.85
CA ARG A 217 12.56 24.68 -24.92
C ARG A 217 12.63 23.20 -25.18
N THR A 218 13.19 22.91 -26.34
CA THR A 218 13.64 21.63 -26.84
C THR A 218 14.63 21.00 -25.86
N GLY A 219 14.08 20.31 -24.88
CA GLY A 219 14.68 19.21 -24.17
C GLY A 219 13.54 18.22 -23.96
N SER A 220 13.41 17.24 -24.84
CA SER A 220 12.34 16.26 -24.79
C SER A 220 12.40 15.46 -23.48
N ALA A 221 11.61 15.85 -22.48
CA ALA A 221 10.96 14.85 -21.65
C ALA A 221 10.08 14.03 -22.61
N PRO A 222 10.16 12.68 -22.60
CA PRO A 222 9.40 11.89 -23.54
C PRO A 222 7.93 12.24 -23.30
N LYS A 223 7.19 12.59 -24.36
CA LYS A 223 5.73 12.40 -24.36
C LYS A 223 5.51 11.01 -23.77
N SER A 224 4.81 10.87 -22.65
CA SER A 224 4.43 9.53 -22.21
C SER A 224 3.55 8.97 -23.31
N LYS A 225 4.17 8.14 -24.14
CA LYS A 225 3.48 7.30 -25.09
C LYS A 225 2.53 6.51 -24.19
N LYS A 226 1.22 6.67 -24.36
CA LYS A 226 0.23 5.84 -23.66
C LYS A 226 0.77 4.41 -23.70
N THR A 227 1.06 3.82 -22.53
CA THR A 227 1.73 2.53 -22.48
C THR A 227 0.89 1.55 -23.28
N ASP A 228 1.46 1.03 -24.36
CA ASP A 228 0.77 0.10 -25.21
C ASP A 228 0.82 -1.27 -24.54
N LEU A 229 -0.25 -1.57 -23.79
CA LEU A 229 -0.37 -2.81 -23.02
C LEU A 229 -0.31 -4.06 -23.91
N THR A 230 -0.48 -3.92 -25.24
CA THR A 230 -0.35 -5.02 -26.21
C THR A 230 1.09 -5.41 -26.55
N GLN A 231 2.08 -4.62 -26.11
CA GLN A 231 3.51 -4.93 -26.27
C GLN A 231 4.04 -5.87 -25.18
N HIS A 232 3.21 -6.25 -24.22
CA HIS A 232 3.61 -7.06 -23.08
C HIS A 232 2.72 -8.29 -22.96
N THR A 233 3.34 -9.40 -22.55
CA THR A 233 2.64 -10.50 -21.90
C THR A 233 2.59 -10.19 -20.41
N TRP A 234 1.40 -10.30 -19.81
CA TRP A 234 1.17 -9.94 -18.42
C TRP A 234 1.00 -11.19 -17.57
N SER A 235 1.35 -11.14 -16.29
CA SER A 235 1.19 -12.27 -15.39
C SER A 235 0.99 -11.85 -13.94
N ASP A 236 0.11 -12.57 -13.23
CA ASP A 236 0.00 -12.53 -11.77
C ASP A 236 0.99 -13.50 -11.09
N GLY A 237 1.84 -14.15 -11.87
CA GLY A 237 2.81 -15.17 -11.47
C GLY A 237 2.32 -16.61 -11.56
N PHE A 238 1.01 -16.85 -11.77
CA PHE A 238 0.45 -18.18 -12.02
C PHE A 238 0.01 -18.36 -13.46
N ASP A 239 -0.68 -17.36 -14.00
CA ASP A 239 -1.16 -17.33 -15.37
C ASP A 239 -0.42 -16.26 -16.17
N PHE A 240 -0.24 -16.51 -17.47
CA PHE A 240 0.16 -15.48 -18.42
C PHE A 240 -1.03 -15.03 -19.27
N TYR A 241 -0.95 -13.80 -19.77
CA TYR A 241 -1.99 -13.20 -20.57
C TYR A 241 -1.40 -12.39 -21.71
N ASP A 242 -1.66 -12.83 -22.94
CA ASP A 242 -1.41 -12.02 -24.12
C ASP A 242 -2.59 -11.07 -24.35
N VAL A 243 -2.28 -9.86 -24.82
CA VAL A 243 -3.26 -8.78 -24.94
C VAL A 243 -3.49 -8.43 -26.40
N LYS A 244 -4.76 -8.32 -26.79
CA LYS A 244 -5.17 -7.82 -28.11
C LYS A 244 -6.20 -6.71 -27.97
N GLN A 245 -6.21 -5.78 -28.92
CA GLN A 245 -7.29 -4.80 -29.01
C GLN A 245 -8.57 -5.46 -29.53
N GLY A 246 -9.66 -5.25 -28.80
CA GLY A 246 -11.02 -5.59 -29.19
C GLY A 246 -11.80 -4.37 -29.70
N ALA A 247 -13.12 -4.54 -29.84
CA ALA A 247 -14.02 -3.44 -30.20
C ALA A 247 -14.02 -2.33 -29.14
N ASP A 248 -14.32 -1.10 -29.56
CA ASP A 248 -14.50 0.08 -28.69
C ASP A 248 -13.30 0.38 -27.75
N GLY A 249 -12.10 -0.05 -28.14
CA GLY A 249 -10.87 0.16 -27.38
C GLY A 249 -10.71 -0.78 -26.18
N MET A 250 -11.58 -1.80 -26.03
CA MET A 250 -11.38 -2.87 -25.05
C MET A 250 -10.05 -3.58 -25.29
N LEU A 251 -9.40 -3.99 -24.20
CA LEU A 251 -8.23 -4.85 -24.25
C LEU A 251 -8.65 -6.25 -23.80
N LEU A 252 -8.35 -7.25 -24.63
CA LEU A 252 -8.73 -8.63 -24.43
C LEU A 252 -7.51 -9.41 -23.99
N PHE A 253 -7.54 -9.93 -22.77
CA PHE A 253 -6.48 -10.71 -22.15
C PHE A 253 -6.83 -12.19 -22.25
N LYS A 254 -5.93 -12.99 -22.79
CA LYS A 254 -6.11 -14.44 -22.91
C LYS A 254 -4.80 -15.17 -22.71
N GLY A 255 -4.84 -16.26 -21.95
CA GLY A 255 -3.73 -17.19 -21.80
C GLY A 255 -4.11 -18.33 -20.86
N GLY A 256 -3.33 -18.52 -19.81
CA GLY A 256 -3.50 -19.60 -18.83
C GLY A 256 -2.22 -19.88 -18.06
N SER A 257 -2.24 -20.98 -17.31
CA SER A 257 -1.09 -21.49 -16.59
C SER A 257 -0.19 -22.30 -17.54
N LEU A 258 0.92 -22.83 -17.01
CA LEU A 258 1.76 -23.77 -17.76
C LEU A 258 1.09 -25.13 -17.97
N HIS A 259 0.10 -25.48 -17.13
CA HIS A 259 -0.61 -26.75 -17.21
C HIS A 259 -1.92 -26.66 -18.01
N GLU A 260 -2.72 -25.63 -17.72
CA GLU A 260 -4.07 -25.46 -18.24
C GLU A 260 -4.23 -24.11 -18.92
N GLY A 261 -4.78 -24.11 -20.13
CA GLY A 261 -5.20 -22.91 -20.82
C GLY A 261 -6.64 -22.52 -20.49
N GLY A 262 -7.02 -21.27 -20.78
CA GLY A 262 -8.42 -20.84 -20.70
C GLY A 262 -8.65 -19.58 -19.86
N SER A 263 -7.66 -19.12 -19.11
CA SER A 263 -7.76 -17.88 -18.34
C SER A 263 -7.91 -16.69 -19.27
N CYS A 264 -8.99 -15.94 -19.09
CA CYS A 264 -9.29 -14.79 -19.92
C CYS A 264 -10.16 -13.75 -19.22
N PHE A 265 -9.92 -12.49 -19.55
CA PHE A 265 -10.68 -11.33 -19.09
C PHE A 265 -10.55 -10.18 -20.09
N ALA A 266 -11.28 -9.11 -19.87
CA ALA A 266 -11.17 -7.88 -20.65
C ALA A 266 -10.99 -6.66 -19.76
N LEU A 267 -10.34 -5.63 -20.30
CA LEU A 267 -10.22 -4.32 -19.69
C LEU A 267 -10.95 -3.30 -20.57
N GLU A 268 -12.03 -2.74 -20.03
CA GLU A 268 -12.78 -1.65 -20.63
C GLU A 268 -12.13 -0.31 -20.26
N PRO A 269 -11.79 0.57 -21.21
CA PRO A 269 -11.20 1.87 -20.91
C PRO A 269 -12.11 2.74 -20.02
N ALA A 270 -11.57 3.27 -18.92
CA ALA A 270 -12.27 4.18 -18.01
C ALA A 270 -11.70 5.61 -18.04
N GLY A 271 -10.80 5.90 -18.99
CA GLY A 271 -10.13 7.20 -19.14
C GLY A 271 -8.72 7.22 -18.52
N GLY A 272 -7.81 7.98 -19.13
CA GLY A 272 -6.42 8.07 -18.68
C GLY A 272 -5.71 6.71 -18.60
N GLU A 273 -5.18 6.39 -17.42
CA GLU A 273 -4.50 5.13 -17.06
C GLU A 273 -5.43 4.11 -16.40
N PHE A 274 -6.74 4.35 -16.40
CA PHE A 274 -7.74 3.55 -15.69
C PHE A 274 -8.54 2.67 -16.65
N TYR A 275 -8.82 1.47 -16.18
CA TYR A 275 -9.64 0.47 -16.83
C TYR A 275 -10.62 -0.16 -15.84
N ARG A 276 -11.66 -0.81 -16.37
CA ARG A 276 -12.59 -1.66 -15.60
C ARG A 276 -12.43 -3.10 -16.03
N LEU A 277 -12.27 -3.98 -15.04
CA LEU A 277 -12.21 -5.41 -15.28
C LEU A 277 -13.59 -5.91 -15.76
N GLN A 278 -13.61 -6.62 -16.88
CA GLN A 278 -14.80 -7.19 -17.48
C GLN A 278 -14.59 -8.68 -17.78
N PRO A 279 -15.66 -9.48 -17.79
CA PRO A 279 -15.62 -10.81 -18.39
C PRO A 279 -15.15 -10.74 -19.84
N TYR A 280 -14.43 -11.78 -20.28
CA TYR A 280 -14.08 -11.89 -21.69
C TYR A 280 -15.36 -11.99 -22.54
N PRO A 281 -15.50 -11.21 -23.64
CA PRO A 281 -16.69 -11.24 -24.48
C PRO A 281 -16.99 -12.63 -25.04
N GLY A 282 -18.19 -13.15 -24.78
CA GLY A 282 -18.63 -14.47 -25.26
C GLY A 282 -18.04 -15.66 -24.50
N ALA A 283 -17.36 -15.44 -23.38
CA ALA A 283 -16.98 -16.52 -22.48
C ALA A 283 -18.15 -16.87 -21.55
N ASP A 284 -18.58 -18.14 -21.57
CA ASP A 284 -19.65 -18.63 -20.69
C ASP A 284 -19.22 -18.70 -19.22
N PHE A 285 -17.91 -18.78 -18.96
CA PHE A 285 -17.30 -18.83 -17.62
C PHE A 285 -15.96 -18.07 -17.62
N PRO A 286 -15.91 -16.79 -17.19
CA PRO A 286 -14.63 -16.12 -16.97
C PRO A 286 -13.93 -16.77 -15.76
N SER A 287 -12.94 -17.62 -16.01
CA SER A 287 -12.04 -18.14 -14.98
C SER A 287 -10.80 -17.25 -14.92
N SER A 288 -10.85 -16.19 -14.12
CA SER A 288 -9.64 -15.41 -13.85
C SER A 288 -9.55 -15.09 -12.38
N SER A 289 -8.44 -15.49 -11.77
CA SER A 289 -8.01 -15.12 -10.41
C SER A 289 -7.65 -13.63 -10.30
N VAL A 290 -7.70 -12.88 -11.40
CA VAL A 290 -7.23 -11.49 -11.49
C VAL A 290 -8.06 -10.54 -10.63
N GLY A 291 -9.38 -10.76 -10.55
CA GLY A 291 -10.27 -9.92 -9.74
C GLY A 291 -11.73 -10.10 -10.12
N GLU A 292 -12.58 -9.25 -9.54
CA GLU A 292 -14.02 -9.28 -9.79
C GLU A 292 -14.44 -8.29 -10.89
N LYS A 293 -15.52 -8.61 -11.61
CA LYS A 293 -16.10 -7.70 -12.61
C LYS A 293 -16.34 -6.32 -11.99
N GLY A 294 -15.85 -5.28 -12.65
CA GLY A 294 -16.00 -3.87 -12.25
C GLY A 294 -14.85 -3.34 -11.38
N ASN A 295 -13.95 -4.22 -10.90
CA ASN A 295 -12.70 -3.80 -10.25
C ASN A 295 -11.95 -2.80 -11.12
N ILE A 296 -11.30 -1.83 -10.46
CA ILE A 296 -10.50 -0.81 -11.14
C ILE A 296 -9.16 -1.45 -11.46
N VAL A 297 -8.68 -1.27 -12.69
CA VAL A 297 -7.32 -1.63 -13.06
C VAL A 297 -6.57 -0.36 -13.44
N ARG A 298 -5.47 -0.09 -12.74
CA ARG A 298 -4.64 1.10 -12.95
C ARG A 298 -3.29 0.69 -13.52
N VAL A 299 -2.89 1.35 -14.60
CA VAL A 299 -1.53 1.24 -15.13
C VAL A 299 -0.60 2.05 -14.24
N ARG A 300 0.46 1.41 -13.74
CA ARG A 300 1.32 1.98 -12.70
C ARG A 300 2.80 1.77 -13.01
N PRO A 301 3.59 2.84 -13.16
CA PRO A 301 5.04 2.70 -13.20
C PRO A 301 5.59 2.49 -11.79
N TYR A 302 6.40 1.44 -11.61
CA TYR A 302 7.22 1.26 -10.41
C TYR A 302 8.63 0.87 -10.84
N GLY A 303 9.63 1.59 -10.34
CA GLY A 303 11.01 1.41 -10.79
C GLY A 303 11.16 1.57 -12.31
N TYR A 304 11.66 0.53 -12.97
CA TYR A 304 11.81 0.48 -14.44
C TYR A 304 10.67 -0.25 -15.16
N GLY A 305 9.69 -0.77 -14.41
CA GLY A 305 8.58 -1.57 -14.94
C GLY A 305 7.25 -0.80 -14.97
N VAL A 306 6.30 -1.35 -15.72
CA VAL A 306 4.90 -0.93 -15.71
C VAL A 306 4.06 -2.11 -15.27
N TYR A 307 3.14 -1.89 -14.34
CA TYR A 307 2.32 -2.90 -13.70
C TYR A 307 0.84 -2.58 -13.90
N LEU A 308 -0.01 -3.60 -13.91
CA LEU A 308 -1.46 -3.43 -13.78
C LEU A 308 -1.82 -3.76 -12.35
N VAL A 309 -2.24 -2.76 -11.59
CA VAL A 309 -2.73 -2.96 -10.22
C VAL A 309 -4.24 -3.01 -10.25
N VAL A 310 -4.80 -4.09 -9.72
CA VAL A 310 -6.24 -4.32 -9.62
C VAL A 310 -6.69 -3.90 -8.23
N TYR A 311 -7.73 -3.07 -8.16
CA TYR A 311 -8.32 -2.58 -6.93
C TYR A 311 -9.78 -3.00 -6.85
N ASP A 312 -10.22 -3.34 -5.64
CA ASP A 312 -11.62 -3.64 -5.37
C ASP A 312 -12.49 -2.37 -5.29
N ALA A 313 -13.74 -2.53 -4.87
CA ALA A 313 -14.69 -1.43 -4.74
C ALA A 313 -14.35 -0.47 -3.57
N GLN A 314 -13.42 -0.85 -2.70
CA GLN A 314 -12.88 -0.05 -1.60
C GLN A 314 -11.55 0.61 -2.00
N ASP A 315 -11.12 0.52 -3.26
CA ASP A 315 -9.82 1.01 -3.73
C ASP A 315 -8.63 0.34 -3.01
N LEU A 316 -8.83 -0.86 -2.46
CA LEU A 316 -7.75 -1.66 -1.90
C LEU A 316 -7.16 -2.56 -3.01
N PRO A 317 -5.82 -2.65 -3.11
CA PRO A 317 -5.18 -3.51 -4.09
C PRO A 317 -5.47 -4.99 -3.79
N VAL A 318 -5.96 -5.69 -4.80
CA VAL A 318 -6.32 -7.12 -4.68
C VAL A 318 -5.46 -8.04 -5.52
N ASN A 319 -4.85 -7.52 -6.60
CA ASN A 319 -3.93 -8.27 -7.44
C ASN A 319 -3.01 -7.32 -8.22
N VAL A 320 -1.90 -7.86 -8.72
CA VAL A 320 -0.93 -7.16 -9.54
C VAL A 320 -0.56 -8.07 -10.71
N LEU A 321 -0.60 -7.52 -11.92
CA LEU A 321 0.00 -8.15 -13.08
C LEU A 321 1.28 -7.42 -13.45
N ALA A 322 2.36 -8.19 -13.54
CA ALA A 322 3.66 -7.73 -14.02
C ALA A 322 3.89 -8.17 -15.47
N PRO A 323 4.65 -7.40 -16.26
CA PRO A 323 5.06 -7.80 -17.58
C PRO A 323 6.12 -8.90 -17.46
N ILE A 324 5.97 -9.95 -18.26
CA ILE A 324 6.89 -11.08 -18.29
C ILE A 324 7.29 -11.41 -19.73
N ASP A 325 8.47 -11.99 -19.90
CA ASP A 325 8.90 -12.53 -21.20
C ASP A 325 8.42 -13.98 -21.38
N ASP A 326 8.42 -14.77 -20.30
CA ASP A 326 8.15 -16.20 -20.32
C ASP A 326 7.73 -16.67 -18.92
N LEU A 327 6.56 -17.30 -18.83
CA LEU A 327 5.99 -17.71 -17.54
C LEU A 327 6.83 -18.79 -16.86
N ARG A 328 7.34 -19.78 -17.61
CA ARG A 328 8.16 -20.87 -17.07
C ARG A 328 9.44 -20.33 -16.44
N LYS A 329 10.16 -19.44 -17.14
CA LYS A 329 11.35 -18.78 -16.61
C LYS A 329 11.03 -17.95 -15.36
N THR A 330 9.88 -17.27 -15.36
CA THR A 330 9.42 -16.49 -14.22
C THR A 330 9.17 -17.38 -13.00
N THR A 331 8.47 -18.50 -13.18
CA THR A 331 8.21 -19.48 -12.11
C THR A 331 9.51 -20.07 -11.55
N GLU A 332 10.44 -20.48 -12.41
CA GLU A 332 11.75 -20.96 -11.95
C GLU A 332 12.53 -19.90 -11.17
N GLN A 333 12.47 -18.64 -11.61
CA GLN A 333 13.16 -17.55 -10.95
C GLN A 333 12.56 -17.27 -9.58
N GLN A 334 11.24 -17.26 -9.46
CA GLN A 334 10.55 -17.11 -8.17
C GLN A 334 10.85 -18.25 -7.20
N LEU A 335 10.88 -19.51 -7.67
CA LEU A 335 11.31 -20.65 -6.87
C LEU A 335 12.75 -20.51 -6.38
N ALA A 336 13.65 -20.04 -7.25
CA ALA A 336 15.05 -19.85 -6.88
C ALA A 336 15.22 -18.69 -5.90
N ASP A 337 14.74 -17.50 -6.23
CA ASP A 337 15.04 -16.24 -5.54
C ASP A 337 14.23 -16.04 -4.26
N TYR A 338 13.00 -16.55 -4.22
CA TYR A 338 12.06 -16.29 -3.13
C TYR A 338 11.77 -17.54 -2.32
N TYR A 339 11.51 -18.68 -2.99
CA TYR A 339 11.20 -19.91 -2.27
C TYR A 339 12.46 -20.48 -1.58
N LEU A 340 13.52 -20.73 -2.36
CA LEU A 340 14.71 -21.44 -1.91
C LEU A 340 15.84 -20.54 -1.39
N ALA A 341 16.20 -19.45 -2.07
CA ALA A 341 17.44 -18.72 -1.82
C ALA A 341 17.63 -18.34 -0.35
N GLY A 342 18.74 -18.74 0.25
CA GLY A 342 19.01 -18.55 1.67
C GLY A 342 19.94 -19.58 2.27
N GLU A 343 20.45 -19.28 3.45
CA GLU A 343 21.16 -20.21 4.32
C GLU A 343 20.18 -20.83 5.33
N TYR A 344 20.23 -22.15 5.45
CA TYR A 344 19.39 -22.93 6.35
C TYR A 344 20.24 -23.81 7.24
N ARG A 345 19.92 -23.81 8.52
CA ARG A 345 20.64 -24.57 9.53
C ARG A 345 19.72 -25.57 10.23
N THR A 346 20.13 -26.82 10.24
CA THR A 346 19.46 -27.89 10.98
C THR A 346 19.83 -27.84 12.47
N ARG A 347 19.07 -28.56 13.29
CA ARG A 347 19.30 -28.61 14.76
C ARG A 347 20.65 -29.22 15.15
N ASP A 348 21.16 -30.16 14.36
CA ASP A 348 22.48 -30.78 14.51
C ASP A 348 23.62 -29.92 13.91
N GLY A 349 23.31 -28.74 13.38
CA GLY A 349 24.29 -27.75 12.93
C GLY A 349 24.72 -27.88 11.47
N ARG A 350 24.17 -28.81 10.70
CA ARG A 350 24.38 -28.88 9.24
C ARG A 350 23.80 -27.63 8.58
N THR A 351 24.56 -27.07 7.64
CA THR A 351 24.18 -25.87 6.89
C THR A 351 23.94 -26.24 5.43
N ILE A 352 22.83 -25.75 4.88
CA ILE A 352 22.46 -25.89 3.47
C ILE A 352 22.22 -24.48 2.95
N THR A 353 22.89 -24.11 1.87
CA THR A 353 22.75 -22.78 1.28
C THR A 353 22.29 -22.89 -0.15
N PHE A 354 21.15 -22.28 -0.47
CA PHE A 354 20.69 -22.08 -1.83
C PHE A 354 21.11 -20.70 -2.30
N TYR A 355 21.91 -20.67 -3.36
CA TYR A 355 22.35 -19.45 -4.02
C TYR A 355 21.44 -19.20 -5.22
N PRO A 356 20.77 -18.05 -5.28
CA PRO A 356 20.02 -17.67 -6.47
C PRO A 356 20.97 -17.50 -7.66
N GLY A 357 20.43 -17.63 -8.86
CA GLY A 357 21.15 -17.21 -10.06
C GLY A 357 21.25 -15.69 -10.11
N SER A 358 22.13 -15.14 -10.94
CA SER A 358 22.08 -13.71 -11.23
C SER A 358 20.95 -13.42 -12.22
N ALA A 359 20.43 -12.19 -12.27
CA ALA A 359 19.44 -11.78 -13.25
C ALA A 359 19.89 -12.05 -14.71
N ILE A 360 21.20 -12.01 -14.98
CA ILE A 360 21.78 -12.24 -16.31
C ILE A 360 21.94 -13.75 -16.59
N ASN A 361 22.26 -14.53 -15.56
CA ASN A 361 22.52 -15.97 -15.67
C ASN A 361 21.72 -16.74 -14.60
N PRO A 362 20.39 -16.82 -14.72
CA PRO A 362 19.54 -17.46 -13.71
C PRO A 362 19.81 -18.97 -13.56
N LYS A 363 20.29 -19.62 -14.63
CA LYS A 363 20.69 -21.03 -14.65
C LYS A 363 21.97 -21.35 -13.85
N GLU A 364 22.67 -20.34 -13.35
CA GLU A 364 23.85 -20.51 -12.49
C GLU A 364 23.50 -20.70 -11.00
N ARG A 365 22.21 -20.86 -10.67
CA ARG A 365 21.74 -21.20 -9.32
C ARG A 365 22.42 -22.46 -8.79
N LYS A 366 22.79 -22.45 -7.51
CA LYS A 366 23.58 -23.50 -6.86
C LYS A 366 23.06 -23.84 -5.48
N VAL A 367 23.32 -25.05 -5.04
CA VAL A 367 23.09 -25.50 -3.66
C VAL A 367 24.39 -26.03 -3.08
N LYS A 368 24.71 -25.60 -1.86
CA LYS A 368 25.86 -26.08 -1.08
C LYS A 368 25.37 -26.82 0.16
N GLY A 369 26.07 -27.89 0.55
CA GLY A 369 25.75 -28.66 1.76
C GLY A 369 24.64 -29.70 1.60
N LEU A 370 24.04 -29.82 0.40
CA LEU A 370 23.08 -30.87 0.07
C LEU A 370 23.79 -32.21 -0.25
N THR A 371 24.90 -32.16 -1.00
CA THR A 371 25.77 -33.30 -1.31
C THR A 371 26.85 -33.50 -0.24
N LYS A 372 27.49 -34.68 -0.23
CA LYS A 372 28.52 -35.04 0.76
C LYS A 372 29.85 -34.29 0.57
N ASP A 373 30.16 -33.92 -0.67
CA ASP A 373 31.45 -33.31 -1.05
C ASP A 373 31.56 -31.85 -0.57
N GLY A 374 30.46 -31.25 -0.12
CA GLY A 374 30.43 -29.91 0.49
C GLY A 374 30.59 -28.75 -0.49
N GLU A 375 30.95 -29.02 -1.75
CA GLU A 375 31.01 -28.03 -2.82
C GLU A 375 29.62 -27.55 -3.26
N ALA A 376 29.57 -26.34 -3.82
CA ALA A 376 28.34 -25.78 -4.36
C ALA A 376 28.07 -26.38 -5.76
N VAL A 377 26.94 -27.07 -5.90
CA VAL A 377 26.55 -27.77 -7.14
C VAL A 377 25.39 -27.03 -7.80
N ARG A 378 25.41 -26.89 -9.12
CA ARG A 378 24.27 -26.33 -9.87
C ARG A 378 23.06 -27.23 -9.75
N TYR A 379 21.86 -26.67 -9.92
CA TYR A 379 20.64 -27.46 -9.97
C TYR A 379 19.63 -26.89 -10.96
N THR A 380 18.73 -27.76 -11.42
CA THR A 380 17.53 -27.39 -12.16
C THR A 380 16.29 -27.74 -11.35
N PHE A 381 15.11 -27.32 -11.82
CA PHE A 381 13.84 -27.71 -11.22
C PHE A 381 13.26 -28.91 -11.97
N GLY A 382 12.70 -29.86 -11.22
CA GLY A 382 11.77 -30.86 -11.75
C GLY A 382 10.41 -30.22 -12.03
N GLU A 383 9.59 -30.91 -12.82
CA GLU A 383 8.30 -30.40 -13.26
C GLU A 383 7.16 -31.28 -12.76
N GLU A 384 6.07 -30.64 -12.34
CA GLU A 384 4.81 -31.29 -12.05
C GLU A 384 3.76 -30.67 -12.97
N TYR A 385 3.07 -31.50 -13.75
CA TYR A 385 2.03 -31.01 -14.66
C TYR A 385 2.56 -29.88 -15.58
N ASP A 386 3.74 -30.10 -16.18
CA ASP A 386 4.46 -29.13 -17.03
C ASP A 386 4.83 -27.79 -16.34
N THR A 387 4.72 -27.72 -15.02
CA THR A 387 5.01 -26.54 -14.21
C THR A 387 6.27 -26.79 -13.36
N PRO A 388 7.27 -25.89 -13.35
CA PRO A 388 8.39 -26.00 -12.44
C PRO A 388 7.92 -26.12 -10.99
N ALA A 389 8.40 -27.15 -10.30
CA ALA A 389 8.03 -27.48 -8.92
C ALA A 389 9.25 -27.30 -7.99
N PRO A 390 9.08 -27.23 -6.66
CA PRO A 390 10.20 -27.16 -5.70
C PRO A 390 10.93 -28.50 -5.56
N ILE A 391 11.38 -29.04 -6.70
CA ILE A 391 12.11 -30.30 -6.85
C ILE A 391 13.47 -29.97 -7.42
N VAL A 392 14.50 -30.07 -6.60
CA VAL A 392 15.89 -29.76 -6.96
C VAL A 392 16.51 -30.97 -7.63
N VAL A 393 16.86 -30.86 -8.91
CA VAL A 393 17.54 -31.91 -9.69
C VAL A 393 19.00 -31.53 -9.90
N LEU A 394 19.91 -32.41 -9.45
CA LEU A 394 21.35 -32.23 -9.56
C LEU A 394 21.90 -32.82 -10.88
N PRO A 395 23.11 -32.43 -11.31
CA PRO A 395 23.69 -32.91 -12.58
C PRO A 395 23.97 -34.41 -12.63
N ASP A 396 24.08 -35.06 -11.47
CA ASP A 396 24.24 -36.52 -11.37
C ASP A 396 22.91 -37.28 -11.47
N GLY A 397 21.78 -36.57 -11.67
CA GLY A 397 20.44 -37.12 -11.75
C GLY A 397 19.74 -37.30 -10.40
N SER A 398 20.43 -37.03 -9.27
CA SER A 398 19.79 -37.05 -7.95
C SER A 398 18.75 -35.94 -7.84
N ALA A 399 17.54 -36.27 -7.38
CA ALA A 399 16.46 -35.31 -7.20
C ALA A 399 15.96 -35.23 -5.75
N TYR A 400 15.52 -34.03 -5.37
CA TYR A 400 15.11 -33.72 -4.01
C TYR A 400 13.87 -32.81 -3.98
N ARG A 401 12.76 -33.27 -3.40
CA ARG A 401 11.63 -32.40 -3.09
C ARG A 401 11.96 -31.53 -1.88
N VAL A 402 11.65 -30.25 -1.99
CA VAL A 402 11.81 -29.26 -0.94
C VAL A 402 10.46 -28.75 -0.50
N GLU A 403 10.19 -28.84 0.81
CA GLU A 403 8.97 -28.36 1.44
C GLU A 403 9.33 -27.26 2.45
N LYS A 404 8.75 -26.07 2.29
CA LYS A 404 8.98 -24.92 3.18
C LYS A 404 7.73 -24.60 4.00
N THR A 405 7.91 -24.51 5.31
CA THR A 405 6.86 -24.11 6.28
C THR A 405 7.45 -23.13 7.30
N ASP A 406 6.63 -22.54 8.17
CA ASP A 406 7.10 -21.70 9.29
C ASP A 406 8.05 -22.44 10.25
N LYS A 407 8.04 -23.78 10.26
CA LYS A 407 8.98 -24.60 11.06
C LYS A 407 10.37 -24.69 10.43
N GLY A 408 10.50 -24.33 9.16
CA GLY A 408 11.70 -24.44 8.35
C GLY A 408 11.52 -25.32 7.12
N LEU A 409 12.64 -25.60 6.48
CA LEU A 409 12.75 -26.29 5.21
C LEU A 409 13.05 -27.78 5.44
N THR A 410 12.26 -28.65 4.80
CA THR A 410 12.46 -30.11 4.80
C THR A 410 12.81 -30.56 3.38
N ILE A 411 13.85 -31.37 3.24
CA ILE A 411 14.32 -31.90 1.96
C ILE A 411 14.21 -33.42 1.98
N ARG A 412 13.54 -33.97 0.98
CA ARG A 412 13.33 -35.40 0.79
C ARG A 412 13.93 -35.81 -0.54
N LYS A 413 14.62 -36.96 -0.59
CA LYS A 413 14.98 -37.57 -1.87
C LYS A 413 13.70 -37.92 -2.64
N THR A 414 13.69 -37.71 -3.94
CA THR A 414 12.57 -38.11 -4.79
C THR A 414 13.11 -38.71 -6.09
N THR A 415 12.24 -39.42 -6.80
CA THR A 415 12.49 -39.99 -8.12
C THR A 415 11.25 -39.77 -8.96
N GLU A 416 11.46 -39.46 -10.23
CA GLU A 416 10.39 -39.37 -11.21
C GLU A 416 9.99 -40.78 -11.67
N GLY A 417 8.69 -41.07 -11.65
CA GLY A 417 8.11 -42.31 -12.14
C GLY A 417 6.97 -42.04 -13.13
N GLU A 418 6.27 -43.10 -13.54
CA GLU A 418 5.18 -43.02 -14.53
C GLU A 418 4.05 -42.06 -14.13
N TYR A 419 3.79 -41.94 -12.82
CA TYR A 419 2.73 -41.08 -12.26
C TYR A 419 3.27 -39.77 -11.67
N GLY A 420 4.49 -39.36 -12.03
CA GLY A 420 5.16 -38.17 -11.52
C GLY A 420 6.15 -38.46 -10.38
N TRP A 421 6.45 -37.43 -9.59
CA TRP A 421 7.47 -37.48 -8.55
C TRP A 421 7.00 -38.20 -7.28
N SER A 422 7.81 -39.14 -6.78
CA SER A 422 7.49 -39.89 -5.56
C SER A 422 7.72 -39.08 -4.29
N ASP A 423 6.79 -39.14 -3.35
CA ASP A 423 6.94 -38.56 -2.02
C ASP A 423 7.45 -39.56 -0.97
N GLU A 424 7.76 -40.81 -1.32
CA GLU A 424 8.11 -41.85 -0.32
C GLU A 424 9.60 -41.86 0.07
N GLY A 425 10.41 -41.01 -0.58
CA GLY A 425 11.85 -41.05 -0.37
C GLY A 425 12.31 -40.61 1.02
N GLN A 426 13.59 -40.82 1.28
CA GLN A 426 14.20 -40.50 2.57
C GLN A 426 14.27 -38.99 2.81
N VAL A 427 13.83 -38.53 3.99
CA VAL A 427 14.08 -37.16 4.47
C VAL A 427 15.56 -37.01 4.84
N VAL A 428 16.27 -36.14 4.13
CA VAL A 428 17.73 -35.88 4.31
C VAL A 428 18.03 -34.60 5.07
N VAL A 429 17.07 -33.68 5.11
CA VAL A 429 17.08 -32.44 5.90
C VAL A 429 15.69 -32.27 6.48
N ARG A 430 15.58 -31.98 7.77
CA ARG A 430 14.28 -31.82 8.45
C ARG A 430 14.22 -30.49 9.17
N ASN A 431 13.23 -29.66 8.85
CA ASN A 431 12.93 -28.38 9.51
C ASN A 431 14.18 -27.50 9.70
N ALA A 432 15.03 -27.39 8.68
CA ALA A 432 16.17 -26.49 8.72
C ALA A 432 15.68 -25.05 8.76
N ARG A 433 16.09 -24.29 9.78
CA ARG A 433 15.66 -22.90 9.94
C ARG A 433 16.49 -22.01 9.06
N ARG A 434 15.85 -21.08 8.35
CA ARG A 434 16.56 -20.05 7.61
C ARG A 434 17.31 -19.14 8.59
N THR A 435 18.63 -19.07 8.45
CA THR A 435 19.53 -18.25 9.29
C THR A 435 20.08 -17.04 8.56
N GLY A 436 20.04 -17.05 7.22
CA GLY A 436 20.41 -15.92 6.39
C GLY A 436 19.59 -15.89 5.11
N PHE A 437 19.18 -14.71 4.69
CA PHE A 437 18.59 -14.49 3.39
C PHE A 437 19.71 -14.22 2.39
N VAL A 438 19.64 -14.88 1.23
CA VAL A 438 20.58 -14.67 0.13
C VAL A 438 19.75 -14.09 -1.00
N SER A 439 20.08 -12.88 -1.43
CA SER A 439 19.38 -12.20 -2.52
C SER A 439 20.31 -12.01 -3.71
N ALA A 440 19.76 -12.07 -4.92
CA ALA A 440 20.47 -11.64 -6.13
C ALA A 440 20.74 -10.11 -6.14
N VAL A 441 20.01 -9.36 -5.31
CA VAL A 441 20.08 -7.90 -5.17
C VAL A 441 20.71 -7.55 -3.83
N SER A 442 22.04 -7.42 -3.80
CA SER A 442 22.79 -7.23 -2.54
C SER A 442 22.93 -5.77 -2.09
N TRP A 443 22.62 -4.80 -2.93
CA TRP A 443 22.76 -3.36 -2.60
C TRP A 443 21.56 -2.79 -1.84
N VAL A 444 20.43 -3.50 -1.83
CA VAL A 444 19.29 -3.15 -0.98
C VAL A 444 19.43 -3.95 0.31
N PRO A 445 19.69 -3.31 1.47
CA PRO A 445 19.84 -4.03 2.74
C PRO A 445 18.53 -4.71 3.13
N GLY A 446 18.55 -5.75 3.95
CA GLY A 446 17.33 -6.45 4.41
C GLY A 446 17.12 -7.82 3.77
N ASP A 447 16.16 -8.56 4.30
CA ASP A 447 15.89 -9.95 3.94
C ASP A 447 14.94 -10.06 2.73
N PHE A 448 14.12 -9.04 2.50
CA PHE A 448 13.09 -8.99 1.45
C PHE A 448 13.22 -7.74 0.57
N PRO A 449 14.32 -7.58 -0.19
CA PRO A 449 14.53 -6.40 -1.02
C PRO A 449 13.47 -6.23 -2.12
N CYS A 450 12.84 -7.32 -2.60
CA CYS A 450 11.75 -7.24 -3.58
C CYS A 450 10.58 -6.37 -3.10
N ALA A 451 10.29 -6.37 -1.80
CA ALA A 451 9.17 -5.64 -1.21
C ALA A 451 9.26 -4.11 -1.33
N VAL A 452 10.43 -3.57 -1.69
CA VAL A 452 10.66 -2.13 -1.92
C VAL A 452 11.18 -1.81 -3.32
N LEU A 453 11.28 -2.81 -4.20
CA LEU A 453 11.77 -2.67 -5.57
C LEU A 453 10.66 -2.80 -6.60
N GLU A 454 9.68 -3.67 -6.33
CA GLU A 454 8.58 -3.94 -7.25
C GLU A 454 7.28 -4.31 -6.52
N PRO A 455 6.12 -4.11 -7.17
CA PRO A 455 4.85 -4.65 -6.71
C PRO A 455 4.88 -6.18 -6.60
N LEU A 456 4.36 -6.71 -5.50
CA LEU A 456 4.36 -8.15 -5.23
C LEU A 456 3.16 -8.82 -5.92
N THR A 457 3.40 -9.59 -6.97
CA THR A 457 2.35 -10.42 -7.60
C THR A 457 1.96 -11.60 -6.71
N THR A 458 0.80 -12.19 -6.98
CA THR A 458 0.31 -13.36 -6.22
C THR A 458 1.31 -14.53 -6.28
N GLY A 459 1.94 -14.75 -7.45
CA GLY A 459 2.99 -15.76 -7.61
C GLY A 459 4.21 -15.50 -6.71
N ILE A 460 4.64 -14.24 -6.54
CA ILE A 460 5.73 -13.88 -5.62
C ILE A 460 5.31 -14.15 -4.17
N LEU A 461 4.14 -13.66 -3.75
CA LEU A 461 3.63 -13.83 -2.38
C LEU A 461 3.47 -15.32 -2.01
N SER A 462 3.12 -16.16 -2.98
CA SER A 462 2.99 -17.61 -2.78
C SER A 462 4.31 -18.31 -2.43
N GLN A 463 5.46 -17.71 -2.72
CA GLN A 463 6.77 -18.29 -2.44
C GLN A 463 7.18 -18.18 -0.97
N PHE A 464 6.51 -17.33 -0.19
CA PHE A 464 6.84 -17.07 1.21
C PHE A 464 5.90 -17.80 2.15
N THR A 465 6.41 -18.24 3.30
CA THR A 465 5.60 -18.77 4.41
C THR A 465 4.83 -17.66 5.11
N LEU A 466 3.85 -18.00 5.95
CA LEU A 466 3.06 -16.99 6.68
C LEU A 466 3.94 -16.15 7.63
N GLY A 467 4.92 -16.79 8.28
CA GLY A 467 5.93 -16.12 9.09
C GLY A 467 6.86 -15.22 8.27
N GLU A 468 7.28 -15.66 7.09
CA GLU A 468 8.09 -14.83 6.18
C GLU A 468 7.30 -13.62 5.66
N LEU A 469 6.01 -13.77 5.32
CA LEU A 469 5.14 -12.66 4.92
C LEU A 469 4.99 -11.60 6.03
N ARG A 470 4.77 -12.05 7.28
CA ARG A 470 4.72 -11.15 8.44
C ARG A 470 6.04 -10.41 8.63
N LEU A 471 7.16 -11.12 8.46
CA LEU A 471 8.49 -10.52 8.57
C LEU A 471 8.72 -9.49 7.46
N MET A 472 8.38 -9.82 6.22
CA MET A 472 8.47 -8.94 5.06
C MET A 472 7.66 -7.65 5.26
N ARG A 473 6.40 -7.75 5.71
CA ARG A 473 5.60 -6.56 6.01
C ARG A 473 6.24 -5.69 7.09
N ASN A 474 6.74 -6.29 8.17
CA ASN A 474 7.44 -5.53 9.22
C ASN A 474 8.78 -4.96 8.75
N GLU A 475 9.45 -5.60 7.80
CA GLU A 475 10.68 -5.07 7.21
C GLU A 475 10.41 -3.78 6.42
N ILE A 476 9.29 -3.67 5.71
CA ILE A 476 8.87 -2.42 5.07
C ILE A 476 8.81 -1.29 6.10
N TYR A 477 8.14 -1.50 7.24
CA TYR A 477 8.09 -0.51 8.32
C TYR A 477 9.45 -0.25 8.97
N ALA A 478 10.26 -1.29 9.18
CA ALA A 478 11.60 -1.19 9.75
C ALA A 478 12.51 -0.29 8.89
N ARG A 479 12.42 -0.40 7.55
CA ARG A 479 13.15 0.45 6.60
C ARG A 479 12.76 1.92 6.69
N ARG A 480 11.55 2.22 7.17
CA ARG A 480 11.07 3.58 7.41
C ARG A 480 11.36 4.09 8.83
N GLY A 481 12.05 3.29 9.65
CA GLY A 481 12.49 3.66 10.99
C GLY A 481 11.46 3.34 12.08
N LEU A 482 10.53 2.40 11.86
CA LEU A 482 9.55 2.02 12.88
C LEU A 482 10.26 1.40 14.09
N ARG A 483 9.96 1.89 15.29
CA ARG A 483 10.38 1.32 16.55
C ARG A 483 9.42 0.21 16.96
N PHE A 484 9.93 -1.01 17.05
CA PHE A 484 9.12 -2.15 17.52
C PHE A 484 9.00 -2.15 19.05
N ALA A 485 7.85 -2.63 19.53
CA ALA A 485 7.59 -2.76 20.95
C ALA A 485 8.63 -3.66 21.66
N GLY A 486 9.04 -3.23 22.86
CA GLY A 486 10.04 -3.88 23.68
C GLY A 486 9.72 -5.35 23.99
N GLY A 487 10.72 -6.24 23.88
CA GLY A 487 10.67 -7.66 24.23
C GLY A 487 10.11 -8.60 23.14
N GLY A 488 9.54 -8.05 22.06
CA GLY A 488 8.89 -8.78 20.97
C GLY A 488 9.85 -9.47 19.99
N GLU A 489 9.31 -10.39 19.18
CA GLU A 489 10.09 -11.10 18.14
C GLU A 489 10.59 -10.14 17.04
N MET A 490 9.77 -9.16 16.63
CA MET A 490 10.14 -8.18 15.60
C MET A 490 11.29 -7.29 16.08
N GLN A 491 11.23 -6.79 17.31
CA GLN A 491 12.32 -6.00 17.88
C GLN A 491 13.64 -6.81 17.88
N LYS A 492 13.64 -8.02 18.44
CA LYS A 492 14.84 -8.88 18.48
C LYS A 492 15.39 -9.19 17.10
N HIS A 493 14.51 -9.40 16.12
CA HIS A 493 14.90 -9.64 14.75
C HIS A 493 15.57 -8.42 14.13
N PHE A 494 14.92 -7.25 14.13
CA PHE A 494 15.44 -6.07 13.44
C PHE A 494 16.60 -5.40 14.18
N GLU A 495 16.67 -5.42 15.51
CA GLU A 495 17.83 -4.95 16.27
C GLU A 495 19.12 -5.76 15.99
N SER A 496 18.99 -6.97 15.45
CA SER A 496 20.15 -7.76 15.00
C SER A 496 20.68 -7.34 13.62
N LYS A 497 20.02 -6.40 12.93
CA LYS A 497 20.36 -5.97 11.58
C LYS A 497 21.10 -4.64 11.62
N ASP A 498 22.30 -4.59 11.02
CA ASP A 498 23.13 -3.38 10.99
C ASP A 498 22.48 -2.17 10.29
N TRP A 499 21.55 -2.42 9.38
CA TRP A 499 20.86 -1.37 8.62
C TRP A 499 19.64 -0.78 9.34
N TYR A 500 19.15 -1.44 10.39
CA TYR A 500 17.93 -1.01 11.08
C TYR A 500 18.23 0.09 12.10
N HIS A 501 17.56 1.23 11.95
CA HIS A 501 17.71 2.39 12.81
C HIS A 501 16.31 2.85 13.26
N PRO A 502 15.88 2.53 14.50
CA PRO A 502 14.55 2.92 14.99
C PRO A 502 14.47 4.42 15.30
N GLU A 503 13.50 5.10 14.71
CA GLU A 503 13.34 6.56 14.77
C GLU A 503 12.00 6.99 15.38
N ALA A 504 10.89 6.33 15.05
CA ALA A 504 9.55 6.73 15.46
C ALA A 504 8.65 5.54 15.80
N ASP A 505 7.63 5.75 16.63
CA ASP A 505 6.64 4.71 16.98
C ASP A 505 5.54 4.57 15.91
N ASP A 506 5.47 5.54 14.98
CA ASP A 506 4.63 5.53 13.78
C ASP A 506 5.48 6.07 12.61
N VAL A 507 5.36 5.44 11.45
CA VAL A 507 6.10 5.77 10.22
C VAL A 507 5.18 5.86 9.01
N SER A 508 3.87 5.99 9.23
CA SER A 508 2.86 6.02 8.17
C SER A 508 3.11 7.14 7.16
N ASP A 509 3.63 8.28 7.62
CA ASP A 509 4.07 9.44 6.84
C ASP A 509 5.30 9.16 5.96
N ARG A 510 6.07 8.11 6.28
CA ARG A 510 7.30 7.74 5.57
C ARG A 510 7.09 6.63 4.54
N LEU A 511 5.89 6.05 4.49
CA LEU A 511 5.55 5.00 3.53
C LEU A 511 5.40 5.59 2.13
N THR A 512 6.02 4.93 1.16
CA THR A 512 5.84 5.23 -0.27
C THR A 512 4.57 4.55 -0.81
N GLU A 513 4.09 4.95 -1.99
CA GLU A 513 2.97 4.27 -2.66
C GLU A 513 3.24 2.77 -2.86
N LEU A 514 4.49 2.39 -3.16
CA LEU A 514 4.88 0.99 -3.30
C LEU A 514 4.83 0.24 -1.95
N ASP A 515 5.27 0.89 -0.87
CA ASP A 515 5.21 0.29 0.47
C ASP A 515 3.75 0.00 0.85
N ALA A 516 2.86 0.98 0.69
CA ALA A 516 1.45 0.85 1.01
C ALA A 516 0.78 -0.27 0.18
N LEU A 517 1.06 -0.30 -1.13
CA LEU A 517 0.61 -1.34 -2.05
C LEU A 517 1.04 -2.74 -1.56
N ASN A 518 2.33 -2.92 -1.30
CA ASN A 518 2.87 -4.21 -0.90
C ASN A 518 2.42 -4.64 0.49
N ILE A 519 2.31 -3.71 1.45
CA ILE A 519 1.76 -3.98 2.79
C ILE A 519 0.35 -4.56 2.68
N GLU A 520 -0.50 -3.96 1.85
CA GLU A 520 -1.89 -4.40 1.72
C GLU A 520 -2.01 -5.75 1.00
N LEU A 521 -1.25 -5.96 -0.08
CA LEU A 521 -1.18 -7.25 -0.77
C LEU A 521 -0.69 -8.38 0.18
N ILE A 522 0.31 -8.09 1.02
CA ILE A 522 0.77 -9.03 2.05
C ILE A 522 -0.32 -9.30 3.10
N ARG A 523 -0.98 -8.26 3.63
CA ARG A 523 -2.08 -8.41 4.61
C ARG A 523 -3.21 -9.26 4.06
N ARG A 524 -3.60 -9.04 2.81
CA ARG A 524 -4.63 -9.82 2.12
C ARG A 524 -4.24 -11.28 2.01
N GLU A 525 -3.00 -11.57 1.62
CA GLU A 525 -2.51 -12.94 1.51
C GLU A 525 -2.38 -13.63 2.87
N GLU A 526 -1.94 -12.92 3.91
CA GLU A 526 -1.93 -13.43 5.28
C GLU A 526 -3.34 -13.82 5.73
N LYS A 527 -4.32 -12.94 5.52
CA LYS A 527 -5.73 -13.18 5.87
C LYS A 527 -6.27 -14.41 5.16
N ARG A 528 -6.07 -14.51 3.84
CA ARG A 528 -6.51 -15.64 3.00
C ARG A 528 -5.98 -17.00 3.46
N ARG A 529 -4.80 -17.05 4.09
CA ARG A 529 -4.19 -18.29 4.60
C ARG A 529 -4.58 -18.63 6.05
N THR A 530 -5.23 -17.71 6.75
CA THR A 530 -5.65 -17.88 8.14
C THR A 530 -7.15 -18.09 8.32
N GLU A 531 -7.95 -17.70 7.33
CA GLU A 531 -9.36 -18.05 7.18
C GLU A 531 -9.50 -19.47 6.60
#